data_AF-A0AA42YSD8-F1
#
_entry.id   AF-A0AA42YSD8-F1
#
_cell.length_a   1.000
_cell.length_b   1.000
_cell.length_c   1.000
_cell.angle_alpha   90.00
_cell.angle_beta   90.00
_cell.angle_gamma   90.00
#
_symmetry.space_group_name_H-M   'P 1'
#
loop_
_entity.id
_entity.type
_entity.pdbx_description
1 polymer ?
#
loop_
_entity_poly.entity_id
_entity_poly.type
_entity_poly.pdbx_seq_one_letter_code
_entity_poly.pdbx_strand_id
1 'polypeptide(L)'
;RLIIVGDGSMAPYELMAADGSIHVEERSGKPSIEQLKFLAQTFPHSVWMNPVFSHIWNQTPTINTIQQIFPMFELTLDGLEGAVNHLMAK
;
A
#
# COMPACT_ATOMS: atom_id res chain seq x y z
N ARG A 1 -2.09 -15.32 0.12
CA ARG A 1 -2.15 -14.24 1.15
C ARG A 1 -0.95 -13.34 0.89
N LEU A 2 -1.13 -12.03 0.95
CA LEU A 2 -0.08 -11.05 0.71
C LEU A 2 -0.02 -10.08 1.88
N ILE A 3 1.17 -9.85 2.42
CA ILE A 3 1.39 -8.87 3.48
C ILE A 3 2.45 -7.92 2.95
N ILE A 4 2.11 -6.64 2.85
CA ILE A 4 3.03 -5.58 2.47
C ILE A 4 3.36 -4.80 3.73
N VAL A 5 4.64 -4.43 3.91
CA VAL A 5 5.08 -3.62 5.05
C VAL A 5 5.83 -2.41 4.51
N GLY A 6 5.38 -1.21 4.83
CA GLY A 6 5.98 0.03 4.36
C GLY A 6 5.19 1.28 4.77
N ASP A 7 5.85 2.44 4.79
CA ASP A 7 5.26 3.71 5.24
C ASP A 7 4.26 4.31 4.25
N GLY A 8 4.26 3.85 2.99
CA GLY A 8 3.39 4.34 1.92
C GLY A 8 3.59 5.83 1.62
N SER A 9 4.70 6.42 2.09
CA SER A 9 4.97 7.85 2.02
C SER A 9 5.91 8.12 0.86
N MET A 10 5.42 8.80 -0.17
CA MET A 10 6.19 9.17 -1.35
C MET A 10 5.57 10.39 -2.02
N ALA A 11 6.30 11.02 -2.93
CA ALA A 11 5.71 12.05 -3.76
C ALA A 11 4.63 11.42 -4.68
N PRO A 12 3.49 12.09 -4.92
CA PRO A 12 2.41 11.51 -5.71
C PRO A 12 2.83 11.03 -7.11
N TYR A 13 3.81 11.69 -7.73
CA TYR A 13 4.30 11.29 -9.05
C TYR A 13 5.02 9.93 -9.04
N GLU A 14 5.68 9.54 -7.94
CA GLU A 14 6.36 8.25 -7.83
C GLU A 14 5.36 7.07 -7.93
N LEU A 15 4.13 7.30 -7.45
CA LEU A 15 3.06 6.30 -7.46
C LEU A 15 2.17 6.37 -8.71
N MET A 16 1.85 7.59 -9.17
CA MET A 16 0.79 7.83 -10.16
C MET A 16 1.31 8.10 -11.58
N ALA A 17 2.58 8.48 -11.75
CA ALA A 17 3.13 8.75 -13.07
C ALA A 17 3.58 7.45 -13.76
N ALA A 18 3.38 7.38 -15.09
CA ALA A 18 3.80 6.25 -15.92
C ALA A 18 5.32 6.04 -15.96
N ASP A 19 6.07 7.08 -15.62
CA ASP A 19 7.53 7.11 -15.55
C ASP A 19 8.03 7.53 -14.16
N GLY A 20 7.22 7.30 -13.12
CA GLY A 20 7.52 7.67 -11.73
C GLY A 20 8.73 6.95 -11.12
N SER A 21 9.33 5.98 -11.82
CA SER A 21 10.58 5.36 -11.40
C SER A 21 11.73 6.36 -11.48
N ILE A 22 12.53 6.40 -10.42
CA ILE A 22 13.81 7.11 -10.38
C ILE A 22 14.83 6.51 -11.36
N HIS A 23 14.66 5.22 -11.67
CA HIS A 23 15.48 4.47 -12.62
C HIS A 23 14.83 4.54 -14.00
N VAL A 24 15.45 5.29 -14.91
CA VAL A 24 14.89 5.56 -16.25
C VAL A 24 14.75 4.28 -17.06
N GLU A 25 15.70 3.37 -16.88
CA GLU A 25 15.74 2.02 -17.46
C GLU A 25 14.59 1.11 -16.97
N GLU A 26 14.00 1.39 -15.81
CA GLU A 26 12.90 0.60 -15.23
C GLU A 26 11.51 1.18 -15.53
N ARG A 27 11.44 2.22 -16.38
CA ARG A 27 10.17 2.84 -16.77
C ARG A 27 9.35 1.88 -17.61
N SER A 28 8.38 1.24 -16.97
CA SER A 28 7.45 0.31 -17.61
C SER A 28 6.43 0.99 -18.55
N GLY A 29 6.33 2.32 -18.51
CA GLY A 29 5.28 3.09 -19.19
C GLY A 29 3.91 2.96 -18.51
N LYS A 30 3.83 2.30 -17.35
CA LYS A 30 2.62 2.16 -16.54
C LYS A 30 2.84 2.75 -15.14
N PRO A 31 1.84 3.42 -14.57
CA PRO A 31 1.89 3.88 -13.19
C PRO A 31 2.07 2.73 -12.19
N SER A 32 2.89 2.94 -11.16
CA SER A 32 3.13 1.97 -10.07
C SER A 32 1.83 1.56 -9.35
N ILE A 33 0.85 2.47 -9.25
CA ILE A 33 -0.46 2.19 -8.67
C ILE A 33 -1.20 1.05 -9.40
N GLU A 34 -1.00 0.87 -10.71
CA GLU A 34 -1.63 -0.22 -11.45
C GLU A 34 -1.06 -1.58 -11.04
N GLN A 35 0.22 -1.64 -10.67
CA GLN A 35 0.83 -2.86 -10.12
C GLN A 35 0.26 -3.17 -8.74
N LEU A 36 0.03 -2.16 -7.90
CA LEU A 36 -0.63 -2.35 -6.60
C LEU A 36 -2.05 -2.89 -6.75
N LYS A 37 -2.84 -2.34 -7.69
CA LYS A 37 -4.18 -2.86 -8.01
C LYS A 37 -4.14 -4.29 -8.52
N PHE A 38 -3.20 -4.60 -9.41
CA PHE A 38 -2.99 -5.96 -9.90
C PHE A 38 -2.68 -6.95 -8.76
N LEU A 39 -1.82 -6.57 -7.82
CA LEU A 39 -1.52 -7.39 -6.63
C LEU A 39 -2.74 -7.60 -5.75
N ALA A 40 -3.53 -6.55 -5.48
CA ALA A 40 -4.76 -6.66 -4.70
C ALA A 40 -5.79 -7.59 -5.36
N GLN A 41 -5.93 -7.52 -6.69
CA GLN A 41 -6.80 -8.42 -7.45
C GLN A 41 -6.32 -9.88 -7.42
N THR A 42 -5.00 -10.09 -7.50
CA THR A 42 -4.39 -11.43 -7.51
C THR A 42 -4.42 -12.07 -6.12
N PHE A 43 -4.33 -11.27 -5.05
CA PHE A 43 -4.33 -11.73 -3.67
C PHE A 43 -5.48 -11.08 -2.86
N PRO A 44 -6.70 -11.62 -2.94
CA PRO A 44 -7.86 -11.07 -2.23
C PRO A 44 -7.67 -10.99 -0.71
N HIS A 45 -6.92 -11.95 -0.13
CA HIS A 45 -6.47 -11.86 1.26
C HIS A 45 -5.13 -11.13 1.31
N SER A 46 -5.19 -9.81 1.28
CA SER A 46 -4.03 -8.93 1.37
C SER A 46 -4.22 -7.81 2.39
N VAL A 47 -3.12 -7.41 3.02
CA VAL A 47 -3.08 -6.29 3.96
C VAL A 47 -1.80 -5.47 3.77
N TRP A 48 -1.86 -4.19 4.16
CA TRP A 48 -0.71 -3.30 4.24
C TRP A 48 -0.45 -2.90 5.69
N MET A 49 0.72 -3.21 6.22
CA MET A 49 1.16 -2.78 7.54
C MET A 49 1.98 -1.50 7.41
N ASN A 50 1.56 -0.42 8.06
CA ASN A 50 2.17 0.89 7.95
C ASN A 50 2.80 1.34 9.29
N PRO A 51 4.11 1.62 9.36
CA PRO A 51 4.78 2.12 10.57
C PRO A 51 4.46 3.59 10.90
N VAL A 52 3.87 4.35 9.98
CA VAL A 52 3.41 5.72 10.22
C VAL A 52 2.18 5.67 11.12
N PHE A 53 2.10 6.54 12.13
CA PHE A 53 0.94 6.63 13.00
C PHE A 53 -0.35 6.92 12.24
N SER A 54 -1.41 6.17 12.52
CA SER A 54 -2.67 6.25 11.76
C SER A 54 -3.34 7.62 11.78
N HIS A 55 -3.16 8.39 12.86
CA HIS A 55 -3.75 9.73 13.00
C HIS A 55 -3.19 10.76 12.00
N ILE A 56 -2.03 10.51 11.37
CA ILE A 56 -1.46 11.39 10.33
C ILE A 56 -1.59 10.84 8.91
N TRP A 57 -2.17 9.65 8.69
CA TRP A 57 -2.29 9.08 7.35
C TRP A 57 -2.99 10.01 6.35
N ASN A 58 -4.01 10.75 6.83
CA ASN A 58 -4.74 11.72 6.02
C ASN A 58 -3.87 12.89 5.49
N GLN A 59 -2.69 13.12 6.07
CA GLN A 59 -1.75 14.17 5.66
C GLN A 59 -0.89 13.76 4.47
N THR A 60 -0.81 12.46 4.15
CA THR A 60 0.02 11.93 3.07
C THR A 60 -0.86 11.37 1.95
N PRO A 61 -0.95 12.03 0.77
CA PRO A 61 -1.85 11.61 -0.31
C PRO A 61 -1.65 10.17 -0.79
N THR A 62 -0.40 9.69 -0.80
CA THR A 62 -0.08 8.33 -1.25
C THR A 62 -0.52 7.27 -0.26
N ILE A 63 -0.42 7.52 1.05
CA ILE A 63 -0.98 6.63 2.08
C ILE A 63 -2.49 6.50 1.87
N ASN A 64 -3.20 7.62 1.73
CA ASN A 64 -4.64 7.62 1.45
C ASN A 64 -4.99 6.82 0.19
N THR A 65 -4.20 6.99 -0.87
CA THR A 65 -4.40 6.27 -2.14
C THR A 65 -4.22 4.76 -1.95
N ILE A 66 -3.18 4.33 -1.25
CA ILE A 66 -2.90 2.92 -0.99
C ILE A 66 -3.99 2.30 -0.10
N GLN A 67 -4.54 3.04 0.87
CA GLN A 67 -5.66 2.58 1.71
C GLN A 67 -6.95 2.28 0.95
N GLN A 68 -7.15 2.91 -0.22
CA GLN A 68 -8.27 2.58 -1.09
C GLN A 68 -8.07 1.26 -1.83
N ILE A 69 -6.85 0.71 -1.84
CA ILE A 69 -6.47 -0.51 -2.57
C ILE A 69 -6.33 -1.69 -1.60
N PHE A 70 -5.70 -1.47 -0.44
CA PHE A 70 -5.46 -2.50 0.57
C PHE A 70 -6.06 -2.10 1.92
N PRO A 71 -6.67 -3.05 2.64
CA PRO A 71 -6.91 -2.92 4.07
C PRO A 71 -5.57 -2.62 4.77
N MET A 72 -5.49 -1.48 5.46
CA MET A 72 -4.25 -0.99 6.05
C MET A 72 -4.36 -0.94 7.57
N PHE A 73 -3.31 -1.40 8.25
CA PHE A 73 -3.22 -1.43 9.71
C PHE A 73 -1.92 -0.76 10.15
N GLU A 74 -1.96 -0.04 11.27
CA GLU A 74 -0.77 0.53 11.88
C GLU A 74 0.15 -0.58 12.38
N LEU A 75 1.47 -0.41 12.33
CA LEU A 75 2.44 -1.40 12.81
C LEU A 75 2.56 -1.37 14.34
N THR A 76 1.47 -1.74 15.00
CA THR A 76 1.35 -1.93 16.46
C THR A 76 0.90 -3.37 16.75
N LEU A 77 0.90 -3.77 18.02
CA LEU A 77 0.36 -5.08 18.41
C LEU A 77 -1.13 -5.21 18.05
N ASP A 78 -1.92 -4.17 18.33
CA ASP A 78 -3.35 -4.14 18.00
C ASP A 78 -3.58 -4.16 16.48
N GLY A 79 -2.75 -3.44 15.71
CA GLY A 79 -2.81 -3.46 14.26
C GLY A 79 -2.43 -4.81 13.66
N LEU A 80 -1.43 -5.50 14.22
CA LEU A 80 -1.06 -6.87 13.84
C LEU A 80 -2.20 -7.85 14.13
N GLU A 81 -2.85 -7.75 15.29
CA GLU A 81 -4.01 -8.57 15.62
C GLU A 81 -5.16 -8.33 14.63
N GLY A 82 -5.47 -7.06 14.34
CA GLY A 82 -6.47 -6.68 13.34
C GLY A 82 -6.16 -7.22 11.94
N ALA A 83 -4.90 -7.13 11.51
CA ALA A 83 -4.45 -7.64 10.23
C ALA A 83 -4.57 -9.17 10.14
N VAL A 84 -4.17 -9.90 11.19
CA VAL A 84 -4.31 -11.36 11.26
C VAL A 84 -5.79 -11.76 11.20
N ASN A 85 -6.65 -11.10 11.98
CA ASN A 85 -8.08 -11.36 11.98
C ASN A 85 -8.69 -11.13 10.59
N HIS A 86 -8.34 -10.02 9.94
CA HIS A 86 -8.80 -9.73 8.58
C HIS A 86 -8.34 -10.79 7.57
N LEU A 87 -7.07 -11.17 7.62
CA LEU A 87 -6.53 -12.18 6.72
C LEU A 87 -7.19 -13.54 6.94
N MET A 88 -7.54 -13.91 8.19
CA MET A 88 -8.10 -15.22 8.54
C MET A 88 -9.59 -15.36 8.21
N ALA A 89 -10.30 -14.24 7.97
CA ALA A 89 -11.68 -14.28 7.49
C ALA A 89 -11.77 -15.04 6.15
N LYS A 90 -12.80 -15.89 6.02
CA LYS A 90 -13.06 -16.71 4.83
C LYS A 90 -13.68 -15.88 3.71
#